data_AF-A0A9X2E118-F1
#
_entry.id   AF-A0A9X2E118-F1
#
_cell.length_a   1.000
_cell.length_b   1.000
_cell.length_c   1.000
_cell.angle_alpha   90.00
_cell.angle_beta   90.00
_cell.angle_gamma   90.00
#
_symmetry.space_group_name_H-M   'P 1'
#
loop_
_entity.id
_entity.type
_entity.pdbx_description
1 polymer ?
#
loop_
_entity_poly.entity_id
_entity_poly.type
_entity_poly.pdbx_seq_one_letter_code
_entity_poly.pdbx_strand_id
1 'polypeptide(L)'
;MSLPRTTSKSLSDSEIRQLAARIEAGQKPTVWFTAAAVGIEAGRSGKVVGMADPSEPDYLRVRPAGSTDTLAFSPSELTLASPHRRGRR
;
A
#
# COMPACT_ATOMS: atom_id res chain seq x y z
N MET A 1 22.59 -8.41 -12.60
CA MET A 1 21.60 -9.38 -12.13
C MET A 1 20.31 -8.67 -11.77
N SER A 2 19.21 -9.28 -12.17
CA SER A 2 17.87 -8.73 -12.43
C SER A 2 17.13 -8.16 -11.22
N LEU A 3 16.23 -7.21 -11.46
CA LEU A 3 14.79 -7.40 -11.23
C LEU A 3 13.99 -6.62 -12.28
N PRO A 4 13.00 -7.23 -12.97
CA PRO A 4 12.03 -6.49 -13.76
C PRO A 4 11.30 -5.53 -12.83
N ARG A 5 11.25 -4.25 -13.19
CA ARG A 5 10.36 -3.27 -12.54
C ARG A 5 8.94 -3.65 -12.93
N THR A 6 8.33 -4.57 -12.19
CA THR A 6 7.01 -5.08 -12.50
C THR A 6 6.02 -3.91 -12.50
N THR A 7 5.31 -3.86 -13.61
CA THR A 7 4.36 -2.87 -14.04
C THR A 7 3.28 -2.64 -12.97
N SER A 8 3.46 -1.57 -12.20
CA SER A 8 2.44 -0.68 -11.64
C SER A 8 1.01 -1.26 -11.58
N LYS A 9 0.68 -1.96 -10.50
CA LYS A 9 -0.72 -2.07 -10.01
C LYS A 9 -0.82 -2.41 -8.53
N SER A 10 0.14 -3.11 -7.95
CA SER A 10 0.10 -3.61 -6.58
C SER A 10 1.45 -3.50 -5.89
N LEU A 11 1.47 -3.49 -4.55
CA LEU A 11 2.69 -3.53 -3.74
C LEU A 11 3.47 -4.82 -4.00
N SER A 12 4.77 -4.69 -4.24
CA SER A 12 5.70 -5.82 -4.34
C SER A 12 6.23 -6.24 -2.97
N ASP A 13 6.63 -7.51 -2.80
CA ASP A 13 7.23 -8.02 -1.56
C ASP A 13 8.35 -7.15 -0.99
N SER A 14 9.24 -6.65 -1.85
CA SER A 14 10.33 -5.77 -1.42
C SER A 14 9.81 -4.43 -0.88
N GLU A 15 8.76 -3.89 -1.48
CA GLU A 15 8.12 -2.64 -1.04
C GLU A 15 7.41 -2.84 0.29
N ILE A 16 6.71 -3.96 0.47
CA ILE A 16 6.09 -4.35 1.74
C ILE A 16 7.15 -4.40 2.85
N ARG A 17 8.27 -5.09 2.62
CA ARG A 17 9.37 -5.16 3.60
C ARG A 17 9.94 -3.79 3.93
N GLN A 18 10.05 -2.89 2.95
CA GLN A 18 10.46 -1.51 3.20
C GLN A 18 9.43 -0.73 4.02
N LEU A 19 8.13 -0.93 3.77
CA LEU A 19 7.07 -0.35 4.59
C LEU A 19 7.18 -0.85 6.03
N ALA A 20 7.52 -2.13 6.24
CA ALA A 20 7.65 -2.71 7.57
C ALA A 20 8.78 -2.05 8.33
N ALA A 21 9.96 -2.00 7.72
CA ALA A 21 11.12 -1.33 8.30
C ALA A 21 10.83 0.15 8.63
N ARG A 22 10.05 0.85 7.79
CA ARG A 22 9.66 2.24 8.04
C ARG A 22 8.69 2.38 9.20
N ILE A 23 7.70 1.49 9.30
CA ILE A 23 6.72 1.47 10.40
C ILE A 23 7.41 1.17 11.73
N GLU A 24 8.30 0.18 11.74
CA GLU A 24 9.15 -0.15 12.90
C GLU A 24 10.03 1.04 13.29
N ALA A 25 10.51 1.82 12.32
CA ALA A 25 11.21 3.09 12.56
C ALA A 25 10.29 4.25 13.00
N GLY A 26 9.00 4.00 13.26
CA GLY A 26 8.02 5.01 13.67
C GLY A 26 7.50 5.90 12.54
N GLN A 27 7.83 5.59 11.28
CA GLN A 27 7.35 6.33 10.11
C GLN A 27 5.99 5.80 9.66
N LYS A 28 5.16 6.70 9.13
CA LYS A 28 3.82 6.36 8.60
C LYS A 28 3.82 6.58 7.09
N PRO A 29 4.31 5.62 6.31
CA PRO A 29 4.43 5.77 4.86
C PRO A 29 3.05 5.92 4.23
N THR A 30 2.95 6.82 3.24
CA THR A 30 1.73 7.05 2.48
C THR A 30 1.61 6.03 1.35
N VAL A 31 0.43 5.43 1.23
CA VAL A 31 0.02 4.51 0.15
C VAL A 31 -1.22 5.05 -0.54
N TRP A 32 -1.51 4.54 -1.73
CA TRP A 32 -2.72 4.84 -2.48
C TRP A 32 -3.54 3.58 -2.68
N PHE A 33 -4.86 3.72 -2.59
CA PHE A 33 -5.81 2.66 -2.86
C PHE A 33 -5.99 2.47 -4.36
N THR A 34 -6.04 1.23 -4.80
CA THR A 34 -6.28 0.87 -6.21
C THR A 34 -7.77 0.60 -6.42
N ALA A 35 -8.18 0.36 -7.68
CA ALA A 35 -9.56 -0.05 -7.99
C ALA A 35 -9.91 -1.47 -7.50
N ALA A 36 -8.94 -2.23 -6.98
CA ALA A 36 -9.21 -3.51 -6.35
C ALA A 36 -9.70 -3.37 -4.90
N ALA A 37 -9.46 -2.22 -4.25
CA ALA A 37 -9.86 -1.98 -2.88
C ALA A 37 -11.40 -1.95 -2.76
N VAL A 38 -11.97 -2.92 -2.03
CA VAL A 38 -13.43 -2.98 -1.82
C VAL A 38 -13.85 -1.92 -0.80
N GLY A 39 -14.87 -1.12 -1.14
CA GLY A 39 -15.42 -0.10 -0.24
C GLY A 39 -14.60 1.19 -0.11
N ILE A 40 -13.48 1.32 -0.86
CA ILE A 40 -12.69 2.55 -0.94
C ILE A 40 -12.55 3.02 -2.39
N GLU A 41 -12.66 4.33 -2.59
CA GLU A 41 -12.45 4.96 -3.89
C GLU A 41 -10.98 4.84 -4.35
N ALA A 42 -10.79 4.33 -5.56
CA ALA A 42 -9.48 4.22 -6.19
C ALA A 42 -8.81 5.60 -6.31
N GLY A 43 -7.54 5.67 -5.93
CA GLY A 43 -6.77 6.92 -5.91
C GLY A 43 -6.86 7.71 -4.61
N ARG A 44 -7.68 7.29 -3.65
CA ARG A 44 -7.60 7.77 -2.28
C ARG A 44 -6.23 7.43 -1.69
N SER A 45 -5.70 8.29 -0.83
CA SER A 45 -4.48 8.03 -0.09
C SER A 45 -4.77 7.54 1.32
N GLY A 46 -3.86 6.76 1.88
CA GLY A 46 -3.90 6.26 3.24
C GLY A 46 -2.50 6.22 3.84
N LYS A 47 -2.40 6.21 5.16
CA LYS A 47 -1.13 6.02 5.86
C LYS A 47 -1.07 4.60 6.40
N VAL A 48 -0.02 3.87 6.09
CA VAL A 48 0.23 2.58 6.73
C VAL A 48 0.68 2.87 8.16
N VAL A 49 -0.07 2.35 9.12
CA VAL A 49 0.15 2.55 10.55
C VAL A 49 0.66 1.29 11.24
N GLY A 50 0.57 0.14 10.55
CA GLY A 50 0.98 -1.15 11.07
C GLY A 50 1.00 -2.22 9.99
N MET A 51 1.58 -3.37 10.33
CA MET A 51 1.38 -4.63 9.61
C MET A 51 1.08 -5.73 10.61
N ALA A 52 0.12 -6.59 10.26
CA ALA A 52 -0.21 -7.82 10.98
C ALA A 52 0.65 -8.98 10.43
N ASP A 53 0.20 -10.22 10.65
CA ASP A 53 0.92 -11.41 10.21
C ASP A 53 1.00 -11.46 8.67
N PRO A 54 2.19 -11.47 8.06
CA PRO A 54 2.35 -11.51 6.61
C PRO A 54 1.83 -12.81 5.97
N SER A 55 1.45 -13.82 6.76
CA SER A 55 0.77 -15.03 6.32
C SER A 55 -0.71 -14.80 6.01
N GLU A 56 -1.31 -13.74 6.55
CA GLU A 56 -2.68 -13.34 6.24
C GLU A 56 -2.73 -12.56 4.90
N PRO A 57 -3.84 -12.61 4.14
CA PRO A 57 -3.96 -11.87 2.89
C PRO A 57 -4.11 -10.36 3.09
N ASP A 58 -4.67 -9.90 4.21
CA ASP A 58 -4.99 -8.49 4.51
C ASP A 58 -4.18 -7.90 5.68
N TYR A 59 -2.91 -8.24 5.75
CA TYR A 59 -2.03 -7.84 6.85
C TYR A 59 -1.63 -6.35 6.87
N LEU A 60 -1.88 -5.55 5.83
CA LEU A 60 -1.51 -4.13 5.83
C LEU A 60 -2.55 -3.30 6.58
N ARG A 61 -2.14 -2.69 7.70
CA ARG A 61 -3.00 -1.81 8.50
C ARG A 61 -2.86 -0.38 8.01
N VAL A 62 -3.87 0.10 7.30
CA VAL A 62 -3.89 1.43 6.70
C VAL A 62 -5.00 2.26 7.31
N ARG A 63 -4.68 3.51 7.62
CA ARG A 63 -5.65 4.54 7.98
C ARG A 63 -5.95 5.41 6.75
N PRO A 64 -7.12 5.29 6.11
CA PRO A 64 -7.49 6.11 4.96
C PRO A 64 -7.56 7.59 5.32
N ALA A 65 -7.20 8.47 4.39
CA ALA A 65 -7.35 9.90 4.57
C ALA A 65 -8.85 10.25 4.72
N GLY A 66 -9.21 10.96 5.79
CA GLY A 66 -10.61 11.26 6.13
C GLY A 66 -11.30 10.19 7.00
N SER A 67 -10.59 9.14 7.41
CA SER A 67 -11.05 8.21 8.44
C SER A 67 -10.09 8.20 9.64
N THR A 68 -10.65 7.98 10.82
CA THR A 68 -9.89 7.68 12.04
C THR A 68 -9.61 6.20 12.20
N ASP A 69 -10.41 5.36 11.53
CA ASP A 69 -10.32 3.92 11.62
C ASP A 69 -9.15 3.36 10.84
N THR A 70 -8.53 2.35 11.44
CA THR A 70 -7.48 1.56 10.81
C THR A 70 -8.11 0.30 10.24
N LEU A 71 -7.98 0.14 8.93
CA LEU A 71 -8.53 -0.99 8.19
C LEU A 71 -7.40 -1.89 7.69
N ALA A 72 -7.73 -3.15 7.50
CA ALA A 72 -6.86 -4.20 6.97
C ALA A 72 -7.02 -4.26 5.45
N PHE A 73 -5.91 -4.33 4.72
CA PHE A 73 -5.89 -4.37 3.26
C PHE A 73 -4.85 -5.35 2.75
N SER A 74 -5.10 -5.88 1.56
CA SER A 74 -4.11 -6.67 0.85
C SER A 74 -3.10 -5.80 0.11
N PRO A 75 -1.85 -6.27 -0.08
CA PRO A 75 -0.87 -5.57 -0.90
C PRO A 75 -1.30 -5.43 -2.36
N SER A 76 -2.19 -6.32 -2.84
CA SER A 76 -2.82 -6.23 -4.15
C SER A 76 -3.73 -5.01 -4.31
N GLU A 77 -4.37 -4.58 -3.23
CA GLU A 77 -5.32 -3.45 -3.19
C GLU A 77 -4.64 -2.09 -3.03
N LEU A 78 -3.35 -2.09 -2.67
CA LEU A 78 -2.56 -0.91 -2.36
C LEU A 78 -1.39 -0.72 -3.33
N THR A 79 -0.98 0.53 -3.52
CA THR A 79 0.17 0.89 -4.35
C THR A 79 0.95 2.06 -3.74
N LEU A 80 2.28 2.06 -3.91
CA LEU A 80 3.13 3.23 -3.63
C LEU A 80 3.21 4.18 -4.82
N ALA A 81 2.84 3.72 -6.01
CA ALA A 81 2.77 4.56 -7.19
C ALA A 81 1.49 5.40 -7.14
N SER A 82 1.65 6.72 -7.01
CA SER A 82 0.52 7.65 -7.11
C SER A 82 -0.19 7.50 -8.46
N PRO A 83 -1.52 7.26 -8.48
CA PRO A 83 -2.26 7.02 -9.71
C PRO A 83 -2.26 8.23 -10.65
N HIS A 84 -1.96 9.43 -10.14
CA HIS A 84 -1.81 10.67 -10.93
C HIS A 84 -0.53 10.71 -11.78
N ARG A 85 0.40 9.75 -11.66
CA ARG A 85 1.62 9.67 -12.51
C ARG A 85 1.56 8.59 -13.59
N ARG A 86 0.38 8.26 -14.13
CA ARG A 86 0.30 7.61 -15.45
C ARG A 86 0.38 8.66 -16.57
N GLY A 87 1.56 9.26 -16.69
CA GLY A 87 2.03 9.91 -17.89
C GLY A 87 3.17 9.10 -18.50
N ARG A 88 2.93 8.58 -19.71
CA ARG A 88 3.89 8.01 -20.69
C ARG A 88 4.61 6.69 -20.36
N ARG A 89 4.17 5.62 -21.01
CA ARG A 89 4.91 5.07 -22.17
C ARG A 89 4.02 4.19 -23.04
#